data_AF-A0A0F4Z480-F1
#
_entry.id   AF-A0A0F4Z480-F1
#
_cell.length_a   1.000
_cell.length_b   1.000
_cell.length_c   1.000
_cell.angle_alpha   90.00
_cell.angle_beta   90.00
_cell.angle_gamma   90.00
#
_symmetry.space_group_name_H-M   'P 1'
#
loop_
_entity.id
_entity.type
_entity.pdbx_description
1 polymer ?
#
loop_
_entity_poly.entity_id
_entity_poly.type
_entity_poly.pdbx_seq_one_letter_code
_entity_poly.pdbx_strand_id
1 'polypeptide(L)'
;MQAIDQIINSAAKTHYMSGGIQPCNITFRGPNGFAAGVAAQHSQDYAAWYGAIPGLKVVVPYSAEDAKGLLKASIRDPNPVVFLENELLYGESFPMSEAAQKNDFVLPIGKAKIERPGKDLTIVSLSRSVGLSLKAAAELKEKYGVEAEVINLRSVKPLDVETIIKSLKKTGRLMAVESGFPMYGVGSEILAVAMEYGFDYLTAPAVRVTGADVPTPYAVKLEEMSFPQQDTIVGQAEKLLRL
;
A
#
# COMPACT_ATOMS: atom_id res chain seq x y z
N MET A 1 7.66 -13.60 -11.88
CA MET A 1 7.55 -13.17 -13.30
C MET A 1 7.13 -14.26 -14.29
N GLN A 2 7.52 -15.52 -14.14
CA GLN A 2 7.30 -16.58 -15.15
C GLN A 2 5.83 -16.77 -15.59
N ALA A 3 4.86 -16.56 -14.70
CA ALA A 3 3.43 -16.74 -14.98
C ALA A 3 2.66 -15.44 -15.25
N ILE A 4 3.34 -14.29 -15.38
CA ILE A 4 2.64 -12.99 -15.48
C ILE A 4 1.76 -12.88 -16.73
N ASP A 5 2.14 -13.56 -17.82
CA ASP A 5 1.35 -13.60 -19.06
C ASP A 5 -0.05 -14.20 -18.83
N GLN A 6 -0.14 -15.28 -18.06
CA GLN A 6 -1.41 -15.91 -17.71
C GLN A 6 -2.28 -14.99 -16.84
N ILE A 7 -1.65 -14.26 -15.93
CA ILE A 7 -2.35 -13.31 -15.04
C ILE A 7 -2.92 -12.13 -15.86
N ILE A 8 -2.15 -11.62 -16.83
CA ILE A 8 -2.54 -10.41 -17.57
C ILE A 8 -3.38 -10.74 -18.79
N ASN A 9 -2.85 -11.53 -19.71
CA ASN A 9 -3.45 -11.73 -21.02
C ASN A 9 -4.61 -12.73 -20.96
N SER A 10 -4.46 -13.84 -20.21
CA SER A 10 -5.50 -14.86 -20.09
C SER A 10 -6.56 -14.56 -19.04
N ALA A 11 -6.21 -13.90 -17.93
CA ALA A 11 -7.16 -13.61 -16.86
C ALA A 11 -7.72 -12.18 -16.95
N ALA A 12 -6.89 -11.14 -16.72
CA ALA A 12 -7.34 -9.76 -16.56
C ALA A 12 -8.17 -9.24 -17.76
N LYS A 13 -7.75 -9.57 -18.98
CA LYS A 13 -8.35 -9.01 -20.21
C LYS A 13 -9.55 -9.79 -20.73
N THR A 14 -9.76 -11.03 -20.29
CA THR A 14 -10.72 -11.96 -20.91
C THR A 14 -12.16 -11.51 -20.79
N HIS A 15 -12.57 -10.96 -19.64
CA HIS A 15 -13.94 -10.50 -19.47
C HIS A 15 -14.28 -9.35 -20.43
N TYR A 16 -13.33 -8.43 -20.64
CA TYR A 16 -13.48 -7.35 -21.61
C TYR A 16 -13.47 -7.86 -23.05
N MET A 17 -12.48 -8.68 -23.43
CA MET A 17 -12.34 -9.19 -24.81
C MET A 17 -13.51 -10.07 -25.25
N SER A 18 -14.13 -10.79 -24.31
CA SER A 18 -15.31 -11.62 -24.58
C SER A 18 -16.63 -10.84 -24.62
N GLY A 19 -16.62 -9.51 -24.47
CA GLY A 19 -17.83 -8.70 -24.42
C GLY A 19 -18.70 -8.98 -23.18
N GLY A 20 -18.07 -9.35 -22.06
CA GLY A 20 -18.74 -9.66 -20.80
C GLY A 20 -19.22 -11.10 -20.65
N ILE A 21 -18.93 -11.98 -21.62
CA ILE A 21 -19.44 -13.36 -21.63
C ILE A 21 -18.64 -14.28 -20.71
N GLN A 22 -17.31 -14.16 -20.72
CA GLN A 22 -16.42 -15.06 -19.98
C GLN A 22 -15.85 -14.37 -18.73
N PRO A 23 -16.37 -14.61 -17.51
CA PRO A 23 -15.73 -14.17 -16.29
C PRO A 23 -14.44 -14.96 -16.02
N CYS A 24 -13.57 -14.42 -15.18
CA CYS A 24 -12.37 -15.10 -14.71
C CYS A 24 -12.28 -14.95 -13.18
N ASN A 25 -12.97 -15.83 -12.46
CA ASN A 25 -12.92 -15.86 -11.01
C ASN A 25 -11.66 -16.62 -10.57
N ILE A 26 -10.60 -15.88 -10.28
CA ILE A 26 -9.33 -16.42 -9.80
C ILE A 26 -8.67 -15.45 -8.83
N THR A 27 -8.12 -15.97 -7.74
CA THR A 27 -7.29 -15.19 -6.80
C THR A 27 -5.85 -15.69 -6.89
N PHE A 28 -4.93 -14.81 -7.30
CA PHE A 28 -3.49 -15.05 -7.23
C PHE A 28 -2.97 -14.48 -5.92
N ARG A 29 -2.40 -15.31 -5.05
CA ARG A 29 -1.91 -14.85 -3.74
C ARG A 29 -0.53 -15.38 -3.40
N GLY A 30 0.19 -14.64 -2.57
CA GLY A 30 1.50 -15.02 -2.03
C GLY A 30 2.23 -13.82 -1.44
N PRO A 31 3.37 -14.05 -0.76
CA PRO A 31 4.18 -12.97 -0.23
C PRO A 31 4.76 -12.11 -1.37
N ASN A 32 4.85 -10.80 -1.10
CA ASN A 32 5.31 -9.77 -2.03
C ASN A 32 6.19 -8.74 -1.30
N GLY A 33 7.14 -8.17 -2.04
CA GLY A 33 8.11 -7.23 -1.48
C GLY A 33 9.28 -7.95 -0.80
N PHE A 34 10.00 -7.20 0.02
CA PHE A 34 11.22 -7.70 0.65
C PHE A 34 10.96 -8.57 1.88
N ALA A 35 11.93 -9.46 2.12
CA ALA A 35 12.09 -10.25 3.34
C ALA A 35 13.52 -10.07 3.87
N ALA A 36 13.90 -10.80 4.92
CA ALA A 36 15.22 -10.66 5.54
C ALA A 36 16.28 -11.54 4.85
N GLY A 37 17.31 -10.91 4.25
CA GLY A 37 18.48 -11.61 3.73
C GLY A 37 18.22 -12.46 2.48
N VAL A 38 17.16 -12.18 1.72
CA VAL A 38 16.80 -12.98 0.52
C VAL A 38 17.36 -12.42 -0.79
N ALA A 39 18.01 -11.25 -0.71
CA ALA A 39 18.71 -10.58 -1.80
C ALA A 39 17.82 -10.25 -3.03
N ALA A 40 18.46 -9.78 -4.10
CA ALA A 40 17.81 -9.09 -5.21
C ALA A 40 16.64 -9.83 -5.89
N GLN A 41 16.74 -11.14 -6.12
CA GLN A 41 15.73 -11.89 -6.89
C GLN A 41 14.46 -12.24 -6.09
N HIS A 42 14.50 -12.06 -4.76
CA HIS A 42 13.44 -12.48 -3.84
C HIS A 42 12.84 -11.31 -3.05
N SER A 43 13.24 -10.07 -3.34
CA SER A 43 12.83 -8.88 -2.58
C SER A 43 11.95 -7.90 -3.35
N GLN A 44 11.52 -8.24 -4.57
CA GLN A 44 10.79 -7.33 -5.43
C GLN A 44 9.33 -7.15 -5.00
N ASP A 45 8.88 -5.89 -4.95
CA ASP A 45 7.47 -5.52 -4.81
C ASP A 45 6.81 -5.35 -6.20
N TYR A 46 5.70 -6.04 -6.43
CA TYR A 46 4.94 -6.04 -7.69
C TYR A 46 3.64 -5.22 -7.63
N ALA A 47 3.39 -4.48 -6.55
CA ALA A 47 2.17 -3.70 -6.37
C ALA A 47 1.92 -2.73 -7.53
N ALA A 48 2.94 -1.94 -7.92
CA ALA A 48 2.84 -1.00 -9.04
C ALA A 48 2.63 -1.71 -10.38
N TRP A 49 3.32 -2.82 -10.62
CA TRP A 49 3.21 -3.60 -11.86
C TRP A 49 1.78 -4.11 -12.09
N TYR A 50 1.21 -4.81 -11.11
CA TYR A 50 -0.16 -5.30 -11.23
C TYR A 50 -1.18 -4.16 -11.17
N GLY A 51 -0.91 -3.11 -10.38
CA GLY A 51 -1.77 -1.93 -10.26
C GLY A 51 -1.97 -1.18 -11.58
N ALA A 52 -1.00 -1.25 -12.49
CA ALA A 52 -1.10 -0.65 -13.82
C ALA A 52 -2.10 -1.37 -14.75
N ILE A 53 -2.40 -2.65 -14.54
CA ILE A 53 -3.11 -3.48 -15.52
C ILE A 53 -4.64 -3.33 -15.39
N PRO A 54 -5.37 -2.87 -16.43
CA PRO A 54 -6.83 -2.89 -16.44
C PRO A 54 -7.39 -4.32 -16.40
N GLY A 55 -8.53 -4.50 -15.73
CA GLY A 55 -9.16 -5.81 -15.56
C GLY A 55 -8.67 -6.61 -14.35
N LEU A 56 -7.56 -6.21 -13.73
CA LEU A 56 -7.16 -6.72 -12.41
C LEU A 56 -7.79 -5.90 -11.27
N LYS A 57 -7.93 -6.55 -10.12
CA LYS A 57 -7.99 -5.89 -8.81
C LYS A 57 -6.72 -6.27 -8.04
N VAL A 58 -6.14 -5.34 -7.30
CA VAL A 58 -4.87 -5.53 -6.59
C VAL A 58 -5.01 -5.05 -5.16
N VAL A 59 -4.87 -5.97 -4.22
CA VAL A 59 -4.99 -5.72 -2.78
C VAL A 59 -3.70 -6.08 -2.06
N VAL A 60 -3.38 -5.30 -1.03
CA VAL A 60 -2.12 -5.37 -0.29
C VAL A 60 -2.41 -5.21 1.21
N PRO A 61 -2.78 -6.29 1.92
CA PRO A 61 -3.15 -6.23 3.33
C PRO A 61 -1.98 -5.85 4.25
N TYR A 62 -2.28 -5.21 5.38
CA TYR A 62 -1.34 -4.92 6.46
C TYR A 62 -1.65 -5.73 7.72
N SER A 63 -2.88 -5.68 8.21
CA SER A 63 -3.28 -6.32 9.47
C SER A 63 -3.92 -7.69 9.28
N ALA A 64 -4.08 -8.46 10.37
CA ALA A 64 -4.84 -9.71 10.34
C ALA A 64 -6.31 -9.52 9.90
N GLU A 65 -6.94 -8.40 10.26
CA GLU A 65 -8.28 -8.05 9.77
C GLU A 65 -8.28 -7.78 8.26
N ASP A 66 -7.29 -7.03 7.76
CA ASP A 66 -7.16 -6.78 6.33
C ASP A 66 -7.00 -8.10 5.57
N ALA A 67 -6.09 -8.96 6.04
CA ALA A 67 -5.79 -10.23 5.42
C ALA A 67 -7.05 -11.12 5.34
N LYS A 68 -7.76 -11.31 6.46
CA LYS A 68 -8.98 -12.12 6.49
C LYS A 68 -10.08 -11.53 5.61
N GLY A 69 -10.37 -10.25 5.78
CA GLY A 69 -11.50 -9.59 5.12
C GLY A 69 -11.31 -9.46 3.61
N LEU A 70 -10.12 -9.07 3.16
CA LEU A 70 -9.82 -8.90 1.74
C LEU A 70 -9.60 -10.23 1.04
N LEU A 71 -9.06 -11.26 1.70
CA LEU A 71 -8.91 -12.57 1.06
C LEU A 71 -10.27 -13.18 0.77
N LYS A 72 -11.21 -13.07 1.72
CA LYS A 72 -12.60 -13.50 1.52
C LYS A 72 -13.29 -12.68 0.42
N ALA A 73 -13.03 -11.38 0.33
CA ALA A 73 -13.52 -10.56 -0.77
C ALA A 73 -12.96 -11.04 -2.12
N SER A 74 -11.67 -11.32 -2.18
CA SER A 74 -10.95 -11.76 -3.38
C SER A 74 -11.49 -13.07 -3.93
N ILE A 75 -11.70 -14.06 -3.05
CA ILE A 75 -12.27 -15.37 -3.41
C ILE A 75 -13.72 -15.24 -3.93
N ARG A 76 -14.47 -14.25 -3.44
CA ARG A 76 -15.86 -14.01 -3.83
C ARG A 76 -15.99 -13.16 -5.09
N ASP A 77 -14.91 -12.53 -5.55
CA ASP A 77 -14.95 -11.62 -6.69
C ASP A 77 -15.03 -12.41 -8.00
N PRO A 78 -15.91 -12.03 -8.96
CA PRO A 78 -15.99 -12.72 -10.24
C PRO A 78 -14.85 -12.37 -11.22
N ASN A 79 -13.90 -11.52 -10.81
CA ASN A 79 -12.77 -11.05 -11.62
C ASN A 79 -11.43 -11.50 -11.02
N PRO A 80 -10.33 -11.41 -11.80
CA PRO A 80 -9.01 -11.75 -11.29
C PRO A 80 -8.55 -10.78 -10.20
N VAL A 81 -8.22 -11.30 -9.03
CA VAL A 81 -7.69 -10.53 -7.91
C VAL A 81 -6.26 -10.98 -7.61
N VAL A 82 -5.34 -10.02 -7.55
CA VAL A 82 -3.97 -10.23 -7.07
C VAL A 82 -3.90 -9.78 -5.61
N PHE A 83 -3.55 -10.72 -4.74
CA PHE A 83 -3.52 -10.56 -3.29
C PHE A 83 -2.06 -10.63 -2.81
N LEU A 84 -1.46 -9.46 -2.62
CA LEU A 84 -0.04 -9.29 -2.33
C LEU A 84 0.19 -9.25 -0.82
N GLU A 85 0.54 -10.40 -0.25
CA GLU A 85 0.85 -10.54 1.17
C GLU A 85 2.26 -10.03 1.48
N ASN A 86 2.67 -10.09 2.74
CA ASN A 86 4.05 -9.79 3.12
C ASN A 86 4.54 -10.84 4.12
N GLU A 87 5.69 -11.44 3.83
CA GLU A 87 6.25 -12.54 4.62
C GLU A 87 6.50 -12.13 6.08
N LEU A 88 7.06 -10.93 6.27
CA LEU A 88 7.40 -10.43 7.60
C LEU A 88 6.16 -10.13 8.46
N LEU A 89 4.97 -10.03 7.87
CA LEU A 89 3.71 -9.82 8.60
C LEU A 89 3.05 -11.14 9.04
N TYR A 90 3.45 -12.31 8.52
CA TYR A 90 2.80 -13.56 8.87
C TYR A 90 2.97 -13.95 10.35
N GLY A 91 4.10 -13.59 10.95
CA GLY A 91 4.40 -13.86 12.36
C GLY A 91 3.89 -12.78 13.32
N GLU A 92 3.34 -11.68 12.81
CA GLU A 92 2.91 -10.55 13.62
C GLU A 92 1.50 -10.78 14.18
N SER A 93 1.30 -10.41 15.46
CA SER A 93 0.00 -10.51 16.13
C SER A 93 -0.72 -9.17 16.10
N PHE A 94 -1.98 -9.19 15.69
CA PHE A 94 -2.84 -8.01 15.63
C PHE A 94 -4.10 -8.20 16.48
N PRO A 95 -4.64 -7.13 17.08
CA PRO A 95 -5.98 -7.19 17.66
C PRO A 95 -7.01 -7.50 16.57
N MET A 96 -8.00 -8.33 16.91
CA MET A 96 -9.11 -8.72 16.03
C MET A 96 -10.43 -8.31 16.66
N SER A 97 -11.16 -7.40 16.01
CA SER A 97 -12.51 -7.00 16.43
C SER A 97 -13.47 -8.19 16.44
N GLU A 98 -14.54 -8.10 17.23
CA GLU A 98 -15.61 -9.12 17.25
C GLU A 98 -16.19 -9.36 15.86
N ALA A 99 -16.37 -8.28 15.07
CA ALA A 99 -16.82 -8.36 13.69
C ALA A 99 -15.83 -9.18 12.85
N ALA A 100 -14.52 -8.91 12.96
CA ALA A 100 -13.49 -9.61 12.23
C ALA A 100 -13.35 -11.08 12.64
N GLN A 101 -13.84 -11.50 13.80
CA GLN A 101 -13.86 -12.91 14.21
C GLN A 101 -14.97 -13.72 13.52
N LYS A 102 -16.06 -13.08 13.06
CA LYS A 102 -17.17 -13.78 12.40
C LYS A 102 -16.78 -14.39 11.04
N ASN A 103 -17.56 -15.39 10.60
CA ASN A 103 -17.33 -16.11 9.36
C ASN A 103 -17.77 -15.33 8.10
N ASP A 104 -18.65 -14.36 8.26
CA ASP A 104 -19.19 -13.50 7.21
C ASP A 104 -18.39 -12.19 7.03
N PHE A 105 -17.39 -11.94 7.88
CA PHE A 105 -16.53 -10.76 7.79
C PHE A 105 -15.84 -10.67 6.43
N VAL A 106 -16.12 -9.58 5.71
CA VAL A 106 -15.54 -9.27 4.41
C VAL A 106 -15.31 -7.77 4.36
N LEU A 107 -14.20 -7.37 3.74
CA LEU A 107 -13.87 -5.97 3.51
C LEU A 107 -14.11 -5.61 2.04
N PRO A 108 -14.59 -4.39 1.74
CA PRO A 108 -14.73 -3.95 0.37
C PRO A 108 -13.35 -3.70 -0.27
N ILE A 109 -13.13 -4.27 -1.45
CA ILE A 109 -12.00 -3.94 -2.32
C ILE A 109 -12.18 -2.49 -2.82
N GLY A 110 -11.11 -1.72 -2.87
CA GLY A 110 -11.13 -0.32 -3.27
C GLY A 110 -11.46 0.67 -2.16
N LYS A 111 -11.38 0.24 -0.88
CA LYS A 111 -11.60 1.11 0.27
C LYS A 111 -10.43 1.08 1.25
N ALA A 112 -9.83 2.25 1.44
CA ALA A 112 -8.76 2.47 2.38
C ALA A 112 -9.31 2.56 3.82
N LYS A 113 -8.41 2.44 4.80
CA LYS A 113 -8.71 2.62 6.22
C LYS A 113 -7.82 3.71 6.81
N ILE A 114 -8.42 4.64 7.54
CA ILE A 114 -7.66 5.53 8.42
C ILE A 114 -7.29 4.73 9.66
N GLU A 115 -6.02 4.37 9.82
CA GLU A 115 -5.52 3.63 10.97
C GLU A 115 -5.29 4.55 12.17
N ARG A 116 -4.94 5.82 11.90
CA ARG A 116 -4.73 6.85 12.92
C ARG A 116 -5.27 8.17 12.39
N PRO A 117 -6.22 8.84 13.08
CA PRO A 117 -6.64 10.17 12.70
C PRO A 117 -5.56 11.20 13.01
N GLY A 118 -5.50 12.26 12.21
CA GLY A 118 -4.59 13.39 12.41
C GLY A 118 -5.05 14.63 11.66
N LYS A 119 -4.29 15.72 11.77
CA LYS A 119 -4.63 17.04 11.20
C LYS A 119 -3.47 17.80 10.58
N ASP A 120 -2.22 17.36 10.77
CA ASP A 120 -1.04 18.14 10.35
C ASP A 120 -0.35 17.59 9.09
N LEU A 121 -0.46 16.27 8.87
CA LEU A 121 0.14 15.54 7.75
C LEU A 121 -0.68 14.30 7.41
N THR A 122 -0.97 14.06 6.13
CA THR A 122 -1.49 12.79 5.63
C THR A 122 -0.34 11.88 5.21
N ILE A 123 -0.26 10.70 5.80
CA ILE A 123 0.67 9.62 5.41
C ILE A 123 -0.16 8.51 4.76
N VAL A 124 0.05 8.27 3.46
CA VAL A 124 -0.60 7.19 2.71
C VAL A 124 0.37 6.04 2.54
N SER A 125 0.00 4.85 3.00
CA SER A 125 0.89 3.69 3.00
C SER A 125 0.14 2.39 2.69
N LEU A 126 0.90 1.34 2.40
CA LEU A 126 0.40 -0.01 2.13
C LEU A 126 1.28 -1.07 2.81
N SER A 127 0.74 -2.28 2.96
CA SER A 127 1.47 -3.44 3.50
C SER A 127 2.21 -3.11 4.82
N ARG A 128 3.40 -3.70 5.02
CA ARG A 128 4.25 -3.53 6.20
C ARG A 128 4.61 -2.06 6.48
N SER A 129 4.71 -1.21 5.45
CA SER A 129 5.01 0.21 5.61
C SER A 129 3.95 0.97 6.42
N VAL A 130 2.72 0.44 6.53
CA VAL A 130 1.67 1.02 7.40
C VAL A 130 2.11 0.97 8.87
N GLY A 131 2.67 -0.15 9.33
CA GLY A 131 3.16 -0.29 10.70
C GLY A 131 4.32 0.67 11.00
N LEU A 132 5.24 0.86 10.05
CA LEU A 132 6.32 1.85 10.17
C LEU A 132 5.77 3.29 10.22
N SER A 133 4.76 3.59 9.41
CA SER A 133 4.09 4.89 9.39
C SER A 133 3.36 5.20 10.69
N LEU A 134 2.74 4.19 11.32
CA LEU A 134 2.11 4.33 12.63
C LEU A 134 3.13 4.63 13.73
N LYS A 135 4.28 3.96 13.72
CA LYS A 135 5.38 4.24 14.67
C LYS A 135 5.94 5.66 14.47
N ALA A 136 6.21 6.05 13.23
CA ALA A 136 6.66 7.41 12.90
C ALA A 136 5.63 8.48 13.33
N ALA A 137 4.33 8.23 13.13
CA ALA A 137 3.28 9.15 13.57
C ALA A 137 3.16 9.28 15.11
N ALA A 138 3.50 8.21 15.85
CA ALA A 138 3.58 8.28 17.32
C ALA A 138 4.78 9.14 17.75
N GLU A 139 5.94 8.91 17.15
CA GLU A 139 7.17 9.67 17.46
C GLU A 139 7.05 11.16 17.11
N LEU A 140 6.46 11.50 15.95
CA LEU A 140 6.20 12.88 15.55
C LEU A 140 5.30 13.61 16.55
N LYS A 141 4.30 12.91 17.12
CA LYS A 141 3.43 13.48 18.16
C LYS A 141 4.20 13.71 19.46
N GLU A 142 5.02 12.76 19.86
CA GLU A 142 5.82 12.84 21.08
C GLU A 142 6.86 13.97 21.02
N LYS A 143 7.63 14.04 19.93
CA LYS A 143 8.75 14.99 19.78
C LYS A 143 8.29 16.41 19.42
N TYR A 144 7.29 16.54 18.55
CA TYR A 144 6.96 17.81 17.91
C TYR A 144 5.49 18.21 18.06
N GLY A 145 4.67 17.40 18.73
CA GLY A 145 3.23 17.64 18.84
C GLY A 145 2.46 17.46 17.52
N VAL A 146 3.09 16.87 16.50
CA VAL A 146 2.50 16.69 15.16
C VAL A 146 1.54 15.52 15.13
N GLU A 147 0.32 15.76 14.67
CA GLU A 147 -0.73 14.76 14.52
C GLU A 147 -0.85 14.30 13.07
N ALA A 148 -0.07 13.28 12.70
CA ALA A 148 -0.14 12.66 11.38
C ALA A 148 -1.34 11.70 11.24
N GLU A 149 -2.15 11.89 10.20
CA GLU A 149 -3.17 10.94 9.77
C GLU A 149 -2.53 9.81 8.95
N VAL A 150 -2.70 8.56 9.36
CA VAL A 150 -2.14 7.40 8.65
C VAL A 150 -3.25 6.64 7.94
N ILE A 151 -3.12 6.54 6.61
CA ILE A 151 -4.04 5.83 5.72
C ILE A 151 -3.37 4.53 5.26
N ASN A 152 -4.03 3.42 5.55
CA ASN A 152 -3.76 2.10 4.99
C ASN A 152 -4.58 1.94 3.71
N LEU A 153 -3.92 1.90 2.55
CA LEU A 153 -4.59 1.83 1.25
C LEU A 153 -5.49 0.61 1.11
N ARG A 154 -5.06 -0.56 1.62
CA ARG A 154 -5.65 -1.89 1.40
C ARG A 154 -5.72 -2.36 -0.06
N SER A 155 -6.07 -1.47 -0.98
CA SER A 155 -6.21 -1.70 -2.41
C SER A 155 -5.37 -0.71 -3.19
N VAL A 156 -4.49 -1.22 -4.05
CA VAL A 156 -3.75 -0.44 -5.03
C VAL A 156 -4.60 -0.23 -6.29
N LYS A 157 -5.41 -1.23 -6.63
CA LYS A 157 -6.37 -1.14 -7.74
C LYS A 157 -7.71 -1.78 -7.39
N PRO A 158 -8.83 -1.04 -7.45
CA PRO A 158 -8.90 0.41 -7.62
C PRO A 158 -8.34 1.16 -6.39
N LEU A 159 -7.76 2.33 -6.62
CA LEU A 159 -7.25 3.22 -5.58
C LEU A 159 -8.41 4.01 -4.94
N ASP A 160 -8.44 4.11 -3.62
CA ASP A 160 -9.45 4.91 -2.91
C ASP A 160 -9.09 6.41 -2.89
N VAL A 161 -9.22 7.04 -4.05
CA VAL A 161 -8.91 8.47 -4.26
C VAL A 161 -9.67 9.38 -3.30
N GLU A 162 -10.94 9.06 -3.05
CA GLU A 162 -11.81 9.86 -2.17
C GLU A 162 -11.23 10.00 -0.77
N THR A 163 -10.81 8.89 -0.16
CA THR A 163 -10.23 8.88 1.18
C THR A 163 -8.92 9.67 1.25
N ILE A 164 -8.06 9.53 0.23
CA ILE A 164 -6.78 10.26 0.15
C ILE A 164 -7.04 11.76 0.06
N ILE A 165 -7.89 12.20 -0.87
CA ILE A 165 -8.15 13.64 -1.10
C ILE A 165 -8.87 14.27 0.08
N LYS A 166 -9.81 13.56 0.71
CA LYS A 166 -10.48 14.05 1.92
C LYS A 166 -9.50 14.28 3.08
N SER A 167 -8.54 13.37 3.23
CA SER A 167 -7.47 13.53 4.24
C SER A 167 -6.54 14.68 3.88
N LEU A 168 -6.06 14.75 2.64
CA LEU A 168 -5.22 15.83 2.15
C LEU A 168 -5.88 17.20 2.34
N LYS A 169 -7.17 17.33 2.04
CA LYS A 169 -7.94 18.57 2.26
C LYS A 169 -7.90 19.03 3.71
N LYS A 170 -7.90 18.10 4.66
CA LYS A 170 -7.87 18.38 6.09
C LYS A 170 -6.46 18.76 6.57
N THR A 171 -5.44 18.06 6.09
CA THR A 171 -4.07 18.18 6.62
C THR A 171 -3.20 19.17 5.85
N GLY A 172 -3.54 19.42 4.59
CA GLY A 172 -2.83 20.27 3.65
C GLY A 172 -1.48 19.74 3.19
N ARG A 173 -1.05 18.54 3.61
CA ARG A 173 0.26 17.96 3.29
C ARG A 173 0.14 16.46 3.12
N LEU A 174 0.87 15.91 2.14
CA LEU A 174 0.80 14.49 1.83
C LEU A 174 2.19 13.87 1.68
N MET A 175 2.35 12.69 2.27
CA MET A 175 3.49 11.82 2.10
C MET A 175 3.01 10.41 1.72
N ALA A 176 3.54 9.84 0.65
CA ALA A 176 3.35 8.44 0.32
C ALA A 176 4.53 7.60 0.84
N VAL A 177 4.25 6.44 1.44
CA VAL A 177 5.27 5.52 1.97
C VAL A 177 5.05 4.13 1.39
N GLU A 178 6.05 3.60 0.66
CA GLU A 178 6.03 2.25 0.09
C GLU A 178 7.41 1.59 0.19
N SER A 179 7.49 0.27 0.12
CA SER A 179 8.79 -0.45 0.13
C SER A 179 9.30 -0.78 -1.28
N GLY A 180 8.48 -0.57 -2.31
CA GLY A 180 8.85 -0.79 -3.71
C GLY A 180 9.84 0.25 -4.24
N PHE A 181 10.29 0.03 -5.47
CA PHE A 181 11.21 0.94 -6.15
C PHE A 181 10.57 2.33 -6.40
N PRO A 182 11.39 3.40 -6.41
CA PRO A 182 10.87 4.76 -6.50
C PRO A 182 10.31 5.11 -7.87
N MET A 183 10.90 4.60 -8.96
CA MET A 183 10.45 4.95 -10.30
C MET A 183 9.18 4.18 -10.65
N TYR A 184 8.15 4.91 -11.09
CA TYR A 184 6.86 4.34 -11.48
C TYR A 184 6.19 3.48 -10.38
N GLY A 185 6.50 3.77 -9.11
CA GLY A 185 5.93 3.12 -7.92
C GLY A 185 4.50 3.58 -7.59
N VAL A 186 3.90 2.97 -6.57
CA VAL A 186 2.53 3.30 -6.12
C VAL A 186 2.45 4.76 -5.64
N GLY A 187 3.49 5.24 -4.97
CA GLY A 187 3.63 6.62 -4.51
C GLY A 187 3.64 7.63 -5.65
N SER A 188 4.11 7.26 -6.85
CA SER A 188 4.01 8.15 -8.02
C SER A 188 2.56 8.43 -8.39
N GLU A 189 1.73 7.39 -8.43
CA GLU A 189 0.30 7.50 -8.74
C GLU A 189 -0.44 8.30 -7.66
N ILE A 190 -0.13 8.06 -6.38
CA ILE A 190 -0.72 8.84 -5.26
C ILE A 190 -0.41 10.34 -5.41
N LEU A 191 0.83 10.68 -5.75
CA LEU A 191 1.24 12.07 -5.95
C LEU A 191 0.57 12.70 -7.18
N ALA A 192 0.43 11.94 -8.28
CA ALA A 192 -0.28 12.39 -9.46
C ALA A 192 -1.76 12.68 -9.15
N VAL A 193 -2.44 11.76 -8.46
CA VAL A 193 -3.82 11.93 -7.99
C VAL A 193 -3.95 13.13 -7.03
N ALA A 194 -3.00 13.31 -6.12
CA ALA A 194 -2.99 14.46 -5.22
C ALA A 194 -2.88 15.79 -5.98
N MET A 195 -2.11 15.82 -7.06
CA MET A 195 -1.98 16.96 -7.96
C MET A 195 -3.27 17.18 -8.77
N GLU A 196 -3.82 16.13 -9.37
CA GLU A 196 -4.99 16.25 -10.25
C GLU A 196 -6.28 16.62 -9.49
N TYR A 197 -6.45 16.09 -8.27
CA TYR A 197 -7.72 16.18 -7.52
C TYR A 197 -7.62 16.96 -6.21
N GLY A 198 -6.42 17.34 -5.77
CA GLY A 198 -6.19 17.95 -4.46
C GLY A 198 -5.18 19.10 -4.44
N PHE A 199 -4.73 19.60 -5.59
CA PHE A 199 -3.68 20.60 -5.68
C PHE A 199 -3.95 21.85 -4.84
N ASP A 200 -5.17 22.39 -4.91
CA ASP A 200 -5.56 23.60 -4.15
C ASP A 200 -5.46 23.45 -2.63
N TYR A 201 -5.38 22.21 -2.13
CA TYR A 201 -5.23 21.92 -0.71
C TYR A 201 -3.77 21.71 -0.29
N LEU A 202 -2.84 21.48 -1.24
CA LEU A 202 -1.44 21.27 -0.91
C LEU A 202 -0.77 22.58 -0.48
N THR A 203 -0.35 22.61 0.79
CA THR A 203 0.43 23.70 1.39
C THR A 203 1.94 23.49 1.25
N ALA A 204 2.36 22.30 0.81
CA ALA A 204 3.73 21.93 0.49
C ALA A 204 3.72 20.84 -0.60
N PRO A 205 4.81 20.66 -1.36
CA PRO A 205 4.90 19.57 -2.33
C PRO A 205 4.68 18.22 -1.66
N ALA A 206 3.82 17.38 -2.24
CA ALA A 206 3.68 16.00 -1.79
C ALA A 206 5.01 15.24 -2.03
N VAL A 207 5.39 14.39 -1.08
CA VAL A 207 6.69 13.69 -1.09
C VAL A 207 6.52 12.18 -0.97
N ARG A 208 7.59 11.44 -1.26
CA ARG A 208 7.60 9.97 -1.22
C ARG A 208 8.75 9.47 -0.36
N VAL A 209 8.50 8.39 0.37
CA VAL A 209 9.50 7.56 1.04
C VAL A 209 9.35 6.15 0.45
N THR A 210 10.40 5.64 -0.18
CA THR A 210 10.37 4.42 -0.99
C THR A 210 11.49 3.47 -0.60
N GLY A 211 11.53 2.28 -1.20
CA GLY A 211 12.79 1.53 -1.31
C GLY A 211 13.84 2.30 -2.12
N ALA A 212 15.11 1.93 -1.96
CA ALA A 212 16.21 2.45 -2.75
C ALA A 212 16.15 1.95 -4.19
N ASP A 213 16.67 2.74 -5.14
CA ASP A 213 16.70 2.39 -6.57
C ASP A 213 17.86 1.45 -6.90
N VAL A 214 17.89 0.29 -6.26
CA VAL A 214 18.92 -0.73 -6.43
C VAL A 214 18.32 -2.13 -6.28
N PRO A 215 18.88 -3.15 -6.96
CA PRO A 215 18.61 -4.54 -6.58
C PRO A 215 18.99 -4.77 -5.11
N THR A 216 18.12 -5.43 -4.35
CA THR A 216 18.30 -5.56 -2.90
C THR A 216 19.62 -6.26 -2.54
N PRO A 217 20.53 -5.60 -1.80
CA PRO A 217 21.79 -6.19 -1.36
C PRO A 217 21.56 -7.19 -0.23
N TYR A 218 22.41 -8.22 -0.14
CA TYR A 218 22.34 -9.24 0.92
C TYR A 218 22.92 -8.77 2.27
N ALA A 219 23.92 -7.89 2.24
CA ALA A 219 24.59 -7.46 3.46
C ALA A 219 23.62 -6.65 4.34
N VAL A 220 23.42 -7.10 5.59
CA VAL A 220 22.39 -6.60 6.52
C VAL A 220 22.28 -5.08 6.55
N LYS A 221 23.39 -4.37 6.77
CA LYS A 221 23.37 -2.89 6.84
C LYS A 221 22.94 -2.22 5.52
N LEU A 222 23.32 -2.81 4.38
CA LEU A 222 22.91 -2.29 3.08
C LEU A 222 21.43 -2.61 2.81
N GLU A 223 20.95 -3.78 3.23
CA GLU A 223 19.54 -4.17 3.12
C GLU A 223 18.66 -3.23 3.95
N GLU A 224 19.04 -2.96 5.21
CA GLU A 224 18.36 -2.01 6.09
C GLU A 224 18.24 -0.61 5.48
N MET A 225 19.32 -0.13 4.84
CA MET A 225 19.36 1.16 4.13
C MET A 225 18.55 1.16 2.82
N SER A 226 18.19 -0.01 2.30
CA SER A 226 17.48 -0.14 1.02
C SER A 226 15.97 -0.01 1.14
N PHE A 227 15.41 0.01 2.36
CA PHE A 227 13.97 0.08 2.58
C PHE A 227 13.60 1.17 3.58
N PRO A 228 12.35 1.68 3.55
CA PRO A 228 11.89 2.64 4.53
C PRO A 228 12.06 2.12 5.96
N GLN A 229 12.61 2.98 6.81
CA GLN A 229 12.67 2.80 8.26
C GLN A 229 11.86 3.91 8.94
N GLN A 230 11.53 3.72 10.22
CA GLN A 230 10.86 4.74 11.03
C GLN A 230 11.57 6.10 10.94
N ASP A 231 12.89 6.12 11.14
CA ASP A 231 13.70 7.33 11.08
C ASP A 231 13.65 8.03 9.71
N THR A 232 13.58 7.26 8.62
CA THR A 232 13.47 7.84 7.27
C THR A 232 12.14 8.54 7.06
N ILE A 233 11.05 7.99 7.62
CA ILE A 233 9.70 8.58 7.55
C ILE A 233 9.64 9.84 8.41
N VAL A 234 10.16 9.78 9.65
CA VAL A 234 10.23 10.93 10.56
C VAL A 234 11.07 12.05 9.96
N GLY A 235 12.29 11.75 9.50
CA GLY A 235 13.17 12.75 8.90
C GLY A 235 12.61 13.38 7.62
N GLN A 236 11.83 12.64 6.83
CA GLN A 236 11.12 13.22 5.69
C GLN A 236 9.95 14.10 6.12
N ALA A 237 9.25 13.74 7.21
CA ALA A 237 8.15 14.51 7.75
C ALA A 237 8.65 15.83 8.37
N GLU A 238 9.77 15.80 9.10
CA GLU A 238 10.47 16.99 9.61
C GLU A 238 10.80 17.97 8.48
N LYS A 239 11.40 17.49 7.38
CA LYS A 239 11.68 18.32 6.20
C LYS A 239 10.43 18.92 5.58
N LEU A 240 9.36 18.12 5.46
CA LEU A 240 8.09 18.55 4.87
C LEU A 240 7.37 19.59 5.74
N LEU A 241 7.42 19.42 7.06
CA LEU A 241 6.74 20.26 8.04
C LEU A 241 7.58 21.44 8.54
N ARG A 242 8.89 21.45 8.25
CA ARG A 242 9.87 22.45 8.72
C ARG A 242 9.92 22.52 10.26
N LEU A 243 10.02 21.36 10.90
CA LEU A 243 10.11 21.19 12.35
C LEU A 243 11.52 21.52 12.88
#